data_AF-A0A1H9ICJ4-F1
#
_entry.id   AF-A0A1H9ICJ4-F1
#
_cell.length_a   1.000
_cell.length_b   1.000
_cell.length_c   1.000
_cell.angle_alpha   90.00
_cell.angle_beta   90.00
_cell.angle_gamma   90.00
#
_symmetry.space_group_name_H-M   'P 1'
#
loop_
_entity.id
_entity.type
_entity.pdbx_description
1 polymer ?
#
loop_
_entity_poly.entity_id
_entity_poly.type
_entity_poly.pdbx_seq_one_letter_code
_entity_poly.pdbx_strand_id
1 'polypeptide(L)'
;MIRIGRGEINNVNYVPSHSTERIILKSLMDDPLIYSYQSVGELEFEITLRKNIIESSKAMDQGQAEFEVFAHSRCNPKYWNRTITGGFSLRGDVLPSEAIQDIYLNSSLYGFECATAMLIVYYHAVLNTIGDQHFNRLFRGLYLYSWHSDSDLRLQTVDTDHLIPGDVVYFRNPDVSPETRWWQGENAVVLEDGRFFGHGIGITSAEQIIESLNRHRRPGSRRSAFMIRTITRPHFKYLARVTSMREDNVHKPQNPVIHHDDPSIPTDKYQYFLIMHLLNK
;
A
#
# COMPACT_ATOMS: atom_id res chain seq x y z
N MET A 1 -5.73 0.44 -22.46
CA MET A 1 -7.09 0.32 -23.09
C MET A 1 -8.13 -0.11 -22.06
N ILE A 2 -9.33 0.50 -22.04
CA ILE A 2 -10.41 0.16 -21.08
C ILE A 2 -11.59 -0.52 -21.77
N ARG A 3 -12.03 -1.66 -21.23
CA ARG A 3 -13.20 -2.43 -21.69
C ARG A 3 -14.23 -2.58 -20.58
N ILE A 4 -15.51 -2.33 -20.88
CA ILE A 4 -16.64 -2.58 -19.98
C ILE A 4 -17.62 -3.53 -20.64
N GLY A 5 -17.76 -4.74 -20.09
CA GLY A 5 -18.55 -5.81 -20.73
C GLY A 5 -18.02 -6.11 -22.13
N ARG A 6 -18.86 -5.90 -23.16
CA ARG A 6 -18.46 -6.02 -24.58
C ARG A 6 -18.07 -4.69 -25.25
N GLY A 7 -18.23 -3.57 -24.56
CA GLY A 7 -17.94 -2.23 -25.09
C GLY A 7 -16.55 -1.71 -24.71
N GLU A 8 -16.09 -0.68 -25.44
CA GLU A 8 -14.84 0.05 -25.20
C GLU A 8 -15.15 1.49 -24.78
N ILE A 9 -14.36 2.02 -23.83
CA ILE A 9 -14.42 3.44 -23.47
C ILE A 9 -13.28 4.17 -24.17
N ASN A 10 -13.64 5.08 -25.07
CA ASN A 10 -12.70 5.85 -25.88
C ASN A 10 -12.69 7.35 -25.56
N ASN A 11 -13.57 7.84 -24.67
CA ASN A 11 -13.64 9.27 -24.35
C ASN A 11 -14.00 9.52 -22.87
N VAL A 12 -13.46 10.60 -22.34
CA VAL A 12 -13.39 10.97 -20.91
C VAL A 12 -13.93 12.38 -20.65
N ASN A 13 -14.56 13.00 -21.64
CA ASN A 13 -14.95 14.43 -21.62
C ASN A 13 -15.93 14.83 -20.50
N TYR A 14 -16.48 13.88 -19.74
CA TYR A 14 -17.39 14.14 -18.63
C TYR A 14 -16.68 14.29 -17.28
N VAL A 15 -15.37 14.01 -17.20
CA VAL A 15 -14.57 14.17 -15.98
C VAL A 15 -13.77 15.48 -16.04
N PRO A 16 -13.79 16.35 -15.02
CA PRO A 16 -13.05 17.61 -15.01
C PRO A 16 -11.56 17.43 -15.33
N SER A 17 -11.02 18.26 -16.22
CA SER A 17 -9.69 18.10 -16.84
C SER A 17 -8.51 18.04 -15.86
N HIS A 18 -8.65 18.63 -14.66
CA HIS A 18 -7.60 18.72 -13.65
C HIS A 18 -7.86 17.89 -12.39
N SER A 19 -8.83 16.98 -12.43
CA SER A 19 -9.11 16.09 -11.29
C SER A 19 -8.11 14.93 -11.24
N THR A 20 -7.77 14.47 -10.04
CA THR A 20 -6.99 13.25 -9.79
C THR A 20 -7.60 12.06 -10.54
N GLU A 21 -8.93 11.97 -10.57
CA GLU A 21 -9.69 10.96 -11.31
C GLU A 21 -9.40 10.98 -12.81
N ARG A 22 -9.31 12.17 -13.42
CA ARG A 22 -8.98 12.32 -14.85
C ARG A 22 -7.57 11.84 -15.16
N ILE A 23 -6.61 12.11 -14.28
CA ILE A 23 -5.22 11.68 -14.41
C ILE A 23 -5.15 10.16 -14.32
N ILE A 24 -5.75 9.56 -13.29
CA ILE A 24 -5.84 8.09 -13.15
C ILE A 24 -6.46 7.44 -14.38
N LEU A 25 -7.60 7.96 -14.83
CA LEU A 25 -8.32 7.42 -15.99
C LEU A 25 -7.52 7.57 -17.28
N LYS A 26 -6.80 8.69 -17.45
CA LYS A 26 -5.86 8.86 -18.57
C LYS A 26 -4.73 7.83 -18.50
N SER A 27 -4.11 7.62 -17.35
CA SER A 27 -3.05 6.62 -17.18
C SER A 27 -3.55 5.21 -17.50
N LEU A 28 -4.78 4.83 -17.11
CA LEU A 28 -5.39 3.55 -17.48
C LEU A 28 -5.64 3.40 -19.00
N MET A 29 -5.97 4.50 -19.68
CA MET A 29 -6.19 4.50 -21.13
C MET A 29 -4.88 4.40 -21.91
N ASP A 30 -3.85 5.14 -21.46
CA ASP A 30 -2.53 5.23 -22.09
C ASP A 30 -1.68 3.97 -21.85
N ASP A 31 -2.04 3.14 -20.87
CA ASP A 31 -1.39 1.84 -20.62
C ASP A 31 -1.64 0.85 -21.79
N PRO A 32 -0.60 0.16 -22.30
CA PRO A 32 -0.75 -0.88 -23.32
C PRO A 32 -1.59 -2.09 -22.84
N LEU A 33 -1.75 -2.29 -21.54
CA LEU A 33 -2.59 -3.35 -20.98
C LEU A 33 -4.09 -3.09 -21.18
N ILE A 34 -4.86 -4.17 -21.23
CA ILE A 34 -6.32 -4.13 -21.32
C ILE A 34 -6.91 -4.23 -19.91
N TYR A 35 -7.51 -3.14 -19.45
CA TYR A 35 -8.27 -3.07 -18.20
C TYR A 35 -9.74 -3.40 -18.47
N SER A 36 -10.13 -4.64 -18.14
CA SER A 36 -11.51 -5.12 -18.33
C SER A 36 -12.31 -5.10 -17.03
N TYR A 37 -13.47 -4.46 -17.08
CA TYR A 37 -14.45 -4.29 -16.01
C TYR A 37 -15.81 -4.88 -16.41
N GLN A 38 -16.59 -5.34 -15.44
CA GLN A 38 -17.95 -5.88 -15.63
C GLN A 38 -19.00 -4.76 -15.70
N SER A 39 -18.73 -3.61 -15.08
CA SER A 39 -19.64 -2.46 -15.06
C SER A 39 -18.87 -1.14 -14.94
N VAL A 40 -19.56 -0.03 -15.20
CA VAL A 40 -19.02 1.33 -14.96
C VAL A 40 -18.68 1.52 -13.48
N GLY A 41 -19.51 1.00 -12.58
CA GLY A 41 -19.27 1.08 -11.13
C GLY A 41 -17.97 0.40 -10.68
N GLU A 42 -17.52 -0.66 -11.36
CA GLU A 42 -16.23 -1.31 -11.05
C GLU A 42 -15.03 -0.45 -11.50
N LEU A 43 -15.16 0.27 -12.62
CA LEU A 43 -14.16 1.25 -13.05
C LEU A 43 -14.14 2.46 -12.11
N GLU A 44 -15.31 3.01 -11.76
CA GLU A 44 -15.44 4.10 -10.80
C GLU A 44 -14.83 3.72 -9.45
N PHE A 45 -15.07 2.49 -8.98
CA PHE A 45 -14.46 1.98 -7.75
C PHE A 45 -12.93 1.99 -7.80
N GLU A 46 -12.32 1.52 -8.90
CA GLU A 46 -10.86 1.57 -9.04
C GLU A 46 -10.33 3.01 -9.02
N ILE A 47 -10.97 3.92 -9.76
CA ILE A 47 -10.58 5.33 -9.79
C ILE A 47 -10.69 5.97 -8.40
N THR A 48 -11.81 5.75 -7.70
CA THR A 48 -12.04 6.26 -6.35
C THR A 48 -11.04 5.69 -5.35
N LEU A 49 -10.77 4.37 -5.39
CA LEU A 49 -9.81 3.76 -4.47
C LEU A 49 -8.39 4.27 -4.73
N ARG A 50 -7.95 4.39 -5.99
CA ARG A 50 -6.65 4.98 -6.34
C ARG A 50 -6.50 6.41 -5.84
N LYS A 51 -7.54 7.23 -6.02
CA LYS A 51 -7.58 8.59 -5.45
C LYS A 51 -7.47 8.55 -3.92
N ASN A 52 -8.22 7.68 -3.25
CA ASN A 52 -8.15 7.57 -1.79
C ASN A 52 -6.79 7.05 -1.30
N ILE A 53 -6.06 6.24 -2.08
CA ILE A 53 -4.68 5.85 -1.77
C ILE A 53 -3.78 7.09 -1.77
N ILE A 54 -3.89 7.92 -2.80
CA ILE A 54 -3.14 9.19 -2.90
C ILE A 54 -3.45 10.12 -1.73
N GLU A 55 -4.73 10.32 -1.42
CA GLU A 55 -5.14 11.19 -0.30
C GLU A 55 -4.72 10.62 1.06
N SER A 56 -4.74 9.29 1.22
CA SER A 56 -4.23 8.61 2.41
C SER A 56 -2.72 8.75 2.56
N SER A 57 -1.96 8.78 1.47
CA SER A 57 -0.53 9.08 1.49
C SER A 57 -0.25 10.51 1.92
N LYS A 58 -0.97 11.49 1.34
CA LYS A 58 -0.85 12.90 1.71
C LYS A 58 -1.22 13.16 3.17
N ALA A 59 -2.28 12.50 3.66
CA ALA A 59 -2.68 12.61 5.05
C ALA A 59 -1.64 12.01 6.01
N MET A 60 -0.95 10.93 5.61
CA MET A 60 0.13 10.35 6.41
C MET A 60 1.36 11.25 6.43
N ASP A 61 1.74 11.83 5.27
CA ASP A 61 2.84 12.80 5.14
C ASP A 61 2.63 14.07 5.99
N GLN A 62 1.39 14.55 6.08
CA GLN A 62 1.01 15.68 6.93
C GLN A 62 0.93 15.33 8.42
N GLY A 63 0.86 14.05 8.74
CA GLY A 63 0.79 13.54 10.10
C GLY A 63 2.14 13.57 10.82
N GLN A 64 2.13 13.03 12.04
CA GLN A 64 3.30 12.95 12.93
C GLN A 64 3.72 11.49 13.18
N ALA A 65 3.24 10.54 12.38
CA ALA A 65 3.67 9.17 12.46
C ALA A 65 5.11 9.09 11.94
N GLU A 66 6.01 8.51 12.73
CA GLU A 66 7.43 8.47 12.37
C GLU A 66 7.82 7.12 11.77
N PHE A 67 8.92 7.12 11.04
CA PHE A 67 9.57 5.86 10.66
C PHE A 67 10.21 5.23 11.89
N GLU A 68 9.90 3.95 12.14
CA GLU A 68 10.57 3.13 13.15
C GLU A 68 10.81 1.71 12.63
N VAL A 69 11.94 1.12 12.98
CA VAL A 69 12.16 -0.32 12.79
C VAL A 69 11.29 -1.13 13.75
N PHE A 70 11.06 -2.42 13.48
CA PHE A 70 10.19 -3.27 14.29
C PHE A 70 10.52 -3.26 15.79
N ALA A 71 11.81 -3.31 16.15
CA ALA A 71 12.27 -3.28 17.54
C ALA A 71 11.82 -2.03 18.32
N HIS A 72 11.63 -0.90 17.63
CA HIS A 72 11.26 0.40 18.21
C HIS A 72 9.86 0.88 17.81
N SER A 73 9.11 0.05 17.07
CA SER A 73 7.75 0.39 16.66
C SER A 73 6.87 0.74 17.85
N ARG A 74 5.85 1.56 17.63
CA ARG A 74 4.91 1.98 18.66
C ARG A 74 3.54 2.22 18.06
N CYS A 75 2.51 2.00 18.86
CA CYS A 75 1.12 2.19 18.48
C CYS A 75 0.28 2.60 19.69
N ASN A 76 -0.89 3.20 19.44
CA ASN A 76 -1.81 3.57 20.50
C ASN A 76 -2.41 2.32 21.19
N PRO A 77 -2.14 2.08 22.50
CA PRO A 77 -2.60 0.88 23.20
C PRO A 77 -4.13 0.84 23.41
N LYS A 78 -4.82 1.96 23.13
CA LYS A 78 -6.29 1.99 23.09
C LYS A 78 -6.84 1.09 21.97
N TYR A 79 -6.12 0.95 20.86
CA TYR A 79 -6.60 0.24 19.66
C TYR A 79 -5.78 -1.03 19.36
N TRP A 80 -4.48 -0.99 19.65
CA TRP A 80 -3.53 -1.99 19.19
C TRP A 80 -2.72 -2.59 20.34
N ASN A 81 -2.48 -3.90 20.30
CA ASN A 81 -1.46 -4.56 21.09
C ASN A 81 -0.18 -4.65 20.26
N ARG A 82 0.90 -4.01 20.71
CA ARG A 82 2.21 -4.20 20.11
C ARG A 82 2.75 -5.59 20.46
N THR A 83 3.10 -6.39 19.46
CA THR A 83 3.67 -7.72 19.65
C THR A 83 5.18 -7.65 19.94
N ILE A 84 5.76 -8.75 20.42
CA ILE A 84 7.20 -8.84 20.66
C ILE A 84 8.03 -8.68 19.37
N THR A 85 7.45 -9.04 18.22
CA THR A 85 8.06 -8.85 16.90
C THR A 85 7.84 -7.45 16.34
N GLY A 86 7.21 -6.54 17.08
CA GLY A 86 7.02 -5.15 16.68
C GLY A 86 5.83 -4.90 15.75
N GLY A 87 4.97 -5.89 15.50
CA GLY A 87 3.72 -5.67 14.76
C GLY A 87 2.57 -5.23 15.66
N PHE A 88 1.47 -4.79 15.05
CA PHE A 88 0.31 -4.28 15.78
C PHE A 88 -0.88 -5.21 15.59
N SER A 89 -1.28 -5.89 16.66
CA SER A 89 -2.48 -6.74 16.68
C SER A 89 -3.66 -5.91 17.14
N LEU A 90 -4.70 -5.82 16.30
CA LEU A 90 -5.93 -5.14 16.65
C LEU A 90 -6.55 -5.80 17.88
N ARG A 91 -6.96 -4.99 18.85
CA ARG A 91 -7.66 -5.51 20.03
C ARG A 91 -9.03 -6.06 19.64
N GLY A 92 -9.45 -7.14 20.29
CA GLY A 92 -10.70 -7.83 19.95
C GLY A 92 -11.98 -7.04 20.26
N ASP A 93 -11.88 -6.00 21.08
CA ASP A 93 -12.98 -5.12 21.50
C ASP A 93 -13.10 -3.83 20.68
N VAL A 94 -12.30 -3.68 19.61
CA VAL A 94 -12.16 -2.44 18.84
C VAL A 94 -12.60 -2.62 17.40
N LEU A 95 -13.28 -1.61 16.83
CA LEU A 95 -13.65 -1.62 15.42
C LEU A 95 -12.42 -1.34 14.54
N PRO A 96 -12.18 -2.16 13.49
CA PRO A 96 -11.07 -1.94 12.55
C PRO A 96 -11.03 -0.51 11.96
N SER A 97 -12.20 0.06 11.62
CA SER A 97 -12.30 1.41 11.06
C SER A 97 -11.77 2.46 12.02
N GLU A 98 -12.18 2.39 13.30
CA GLU A 98 -11.73 3.33 14.33
C GLU A 98 -10.22 3.21 14.57
N ALA A 99 -9.69 1.98 14.58
CA ALA A 99 -8.27 1.74 14.80
C ALA A 99 -7.39 2.24 13.65
N ILE A 100 -7.84 2.11 12.41
CA ILE A 100 -7.14 2.66 11.23
C ILE A 100 -7.24 4.19 11.20
N GLN A 101 -8.41 4.77 11.48
CA GLN A 101 -8.55 6.24 11.56
C GLN A 101 -7.69 6.84 12.67
N ASP A 102 -7.57 6.16 13.81
CA ASP A 102 -6.74 6.63 14.93
C ASP A 102 -5.27 6.81 14.55
N ILE A 103 -4.74 6.00 13.62
CA ILE A 103 -3.35 6.16 13.12
C ILE A 103 -3.14 7.53 12.48
N TYR A 104 -4.16 8.07 11.80
CA TYR A 104 -4.09 9.39 11.16
C TYR A 104 -4.38 10.52 12.17
N LEU A 105 -5.42 10.35 12.99
CA LEU A 105 -5.87 11.38 13.94
C LEU A 105 -4.90 11.59 15.11
N ASN A 106 -4.29 10.52 15.61
CA ASN A 106 -3.36 10.53 16.74
C ASN A 106 -1.97 10.05 16.32
N SER A 107 -1.56 10.45 15.11
CA SER A 107 -0.36 9.95 14.42
C SER A 107 0.94 10.03 15.23
N SER A 108 1.10 10.99 16.14
CA SER A 108 2.26 11.09 17.04
C SER A 108 2.44 9.89 17.99
N LEU A 109 1.37 9.12 18.25
CA LEU A 109 1.41 7.90 19.05
C LEU A 109 1.95 6.69 18.26
N TYR A 110 2.25 6.86 16.98
CA TYR A 110 2.60 5.79 16.07
C TYR A 110 4.00 5.94 15.49
N GLY A 111 4.67 4.80 15.34
CA GLY A 111 5.95 4.67 14.64
C GLY A 111 6.07 3.27 14.07
N PHE A 112 6.29 3.18 12.76
CA PHE A 112 6.31 1.92 12.01
C PHE A 112 7.17 2.04 10.74
N GLU A 113 7.58 0.91 10.17
CA GLU A 113 8.43 0.89 8.98
C GLU A 113 7.63 1.06 7.68
N CYS A 114 8.31 1.27 6.55
CA CYS A 114 7.64 1.74 5.33
C CYS A 114 6.73 0.71 4.65
N ALA A 115 6.97 -0.60 4.77
CA ALA A 115 6.04 -1.62 4.25
C ALA A 115 4.72 -1.63 5.03
N THR A 116 4.78 -1.57 6.36
CA THR A 116 3.60 -1.44 7.23
C THR A 116 2.84 -0.15 6.91
N ALA A 117 3.55 0.95 6.63
CA ALA A 117 2.94 2.20 6.19
C ALA A 117 2.12 2.04 4.91
N MET A 118 2.62 1.31 3.90
CA MET A 118 1.87 1.05 2.67
C MET A 118 0.58 0.27 2.91
N LEU A 119 0.60 -0.71 3.83
CA LEU A 119 -0.62 -1.41 4.22
C LEU A 119 -1.62 -0.50 4.94
N ILE A 120 -1.16 0.36 5.84
CA ILE A 120 -2.00 1.34 6.52
C ILE A 120 -2.65 2.28 5.51
N VAL A 121 -1.88 2.79 4.53
CA VAL A 121 -2.39 3.61 3.43
C VAL A 121 -3.47 2.86 2.65
N TYR A 122 -3.25 1.59 2.31
CA TYR A 122 -4.27 0.79 1.61
C TYR A 122 -5.52 0.58 2.46
N TYR A 123 -5.40 0.24 3.74
CA TYR A 123 -6.56 0.05 4.61
C TYR A 123 -7.35 1.35 4.80
N HIS A 124 -6.68 2.47 5.04
CA HIS A 124 -7.33 3.78 5.16
C HIS A 124 -8.01 4.19 3.85
N ALA A 125 -7.36 3.94 2.70
CA ALA A 125 -7.96 4.21 1.41
C ALA A 125 -9.21 3.35 1.15
N VAL A 126 -9.15 2.05 1.45
CA VAL A 126 -10.30 1.15 1.32
C VAL A 126 -11.42 1.59 2.25
N LEU A 127 -11.12 1.91 3.52
CA LEU A 127 -12.09 2.46 4.47
C LEU A 127 -12.81 3.68 3.90
N ASN A 128 -12.07 4.64 3.34
CA ASN A 128 -12.63 5.85 2.75
C ASN A 128 -13.39 5.60 1.43
N THR A 129 -13.22 4.43 0.81
CA THR A 129 -13.98 4.03 -0.40
C THR A 129 -15.27 3.30 -0.06
N ILE A 130 -15.26 2.42 0.95
CA ILE A 130 -16.38 1.49 1.22
C ILE A 130 -17.16 1.81 2.48
N GLY A 131 -16.64 2.70 3.33
CA GLY A 131 -17.24 3.11 4.59
C GLY A 131 -17.11 2.08 5.71
N ASP A 132 -17.35 2.56 6.94
CA ASP A 132 -17.10 1.83 8.20
C ASP A 132 -17.79 0.47 8.25
N GLN A 133 -19.06 0.39 7.85
CA GLN A 133 -19.85 -0.85 7.95
C GLN A 133 -19.22 -1.98 7.13
N HIS A 134 -18.86 -1.70 5.87
CA HIS A 134 -18.25 -2.70 4.99
C HIS A 134 -16.81 -2.99 5.42
N PHE A 135 -16.06 -1.96 5.82
CA PHE A 135 -14.68 -2.12 6.29
C PHE A 135 -14.59 -3.00 7.54
N ASN A 136 -15.42 -2.73 8.55
CA ASN A 136 -15.46 -3.49 9.80
C ASN A 136 -15.91 -4.94 9.61
N ARG A 137 -16.72 -5.20 8.58
CA ARG A 137 -17.12 -6.57 8.22
C ARG A 137 -15.97 -7.32 7.57
N LEU A 138 -15.27 -6.69 6.62
CA LEU A 138 -14.17 -7.32 5.89
C LEU A 138 -12.96 -7.49 6.80
N PHE A 139 -12.43 -6.45 7.40
CA PHE A 139 -11.08 -6.45 8.00
C PHE A 139 -11.09 -6.70 9.51
N ARG A 140 -11.72 -7.79 9.95
CA ARG A 140 -11.78 -8.15 11.38
C ARG A 140 -10.46 -8.73 11.86
N GLY A 141 -9.96 -8.27 13.00
CA GLY A 141 -8.76 -8.83 13.63
C GLY A 141 -7.46 -8.50 12.88
N LEU A 142 -7.34 -7.28 12.35
CA LEU A 142 -6.16 -6.84 11.62
C LEU A 142 -4.86 -7.08 12.41
N TYR A 143 -3.83 -7.49 11.68
CA TYR A 143 -2.47 -7.52 12.16
C TYR A 143 -1.58 -6.72 11.20
N LEU A 144 -0.99 -5.62 11.69
CA LEU A 144 -0.13 -4.76 10.88
C LEU A 144 1.33 -5.17 11.12
N TYR A 145 1.98 -5.74 10.10
CA TYR A 145 3.37 -6.15 10.14
C TYR A 145 3.92 -6.33 8.73
N SER A 146 4.88 -5.50 8.32
CA SER A 146 5.46 -5.53 6.98
C SER A 146 4.37 -5.58 5.90
N TRP A 147 4.45 -6.53 4.97
CA TRP A 147 3.47 -6.80 3.93
C TRP A 147 2.44 -7.90 4.29
N HIS A 148 2.33 -8.29 5.58
CA HIS A 148 1.25 -9.16 6.02
C HIS A 148 -0.09 -8.44 5.90
N SER A 149 -0.91 -8.88 4.94
CA SER A 149 -2.23 -8.33 4.69
C SER A 149 -3.31 -9.36 4.95
N ASP A 150 -4.46 -8.84 5.37
CA ASP A 150 -5.71 -9.58 5.41
C ASP A 150 -6.04 -10.11 4.00
N SER A 151 -6.50 -11.37 3.93
CA SER A 151 -6.81 -12.05 2.67
C SER A 151 -7.79 -11.31 1.76
N ASP A 152 -8.65 -10.44 2.29
CA ASP A 152 -9.59 -9.63 1.50
C ASP A 152 -8.95 -8.40 0.86
N LEU A 153 -7.81 -7.93 1.34
CA LEU A 153 -7.13 -6.80 0.68
C LEU A 153 -6.61 -7.19 -0.70
N ARG A 154 -6.19 -8.47 -0.84
CA ARG A 154 -5.66 -9.09 -2.07
C ARG A 154 -4.68 -8.19 -2.83
N LEU A 155 -3.44 -8.18 -2.38
CA LEU A 155 -2.36 -7.48 -3.08
C LEU A 155 -1.92 -8.26 -4.32
N GLN A 156 -1.60 -7.51 -5.37
CA GLN A 156 -1.03 -8.03 -6.62
C GLN A 156 0.28 -7.31 -6.92
N THR A 157 1.25 -8.07 -7.39
CA THR A 157 2.51 -7.56 -7.93
C THR A 157 2.47 -7.64 -9.46
N VAL A 158 2.91 -6.59 -10.15
CA VAL A 158 2.90 -6.51 -11.61
C VAL A 158 4.24 -5.96 -12.08
N ASP A 159 4.89 -6.62 -13.03
CA ASP A 159 6.09 -6.10 -13.68
C ASP A 159 5.70 -5.16 -14.83
N THR A 160 5.95 -3.87 -14.66
CA THR A 160 5.59 -2.82 -15.62
C THR A 160 6.45 -1.57 -15.42
N ASP A 161 6.68 -0.83 -16.50
CA ASP A 161 7.26 0.53 -16.41
C ASP A 161 6.18 1.62 -16.48
N HIS A 162 4.93 1.22 -16.72
CA HIS A 162 3.78 2.11 -16.80
C HIS A 162 3.14 2.25 -15.42
N LEU A 163 3.43 3.37 -14.76
CA LEU A 163 2.92 3.68 -13.42
C LEU A 163 1.55 4.36 -13.51
N ILE A 164 0.61 3.90 -12.70
CA ILE A 164 -0.68 4.56 -12.51
C ILE A 164 -0.71 5.16 -11.10
N PRO A 165 -1.15 6.41 -10.92
CA PRO A 165 -1.28 6.99 -9.58
C PRO A 165 -2.05 6.07 -8.63
N GLY A 166 -1.53 5.94 -7.40
CA GLY A 166 -1.97 4.97 -6.39
C GLY A 166 -1.28 3.60 -6.46
N ASP A 167 -0.45 3.31 -7.47
CA ASP A 167 0.46 2.16 -7.42
C ASP A 167 1.55 2.37 -6.35
N VAL A 168 2.03 1.29 -5.74
CA VAL A 168 3.22 1.31 -4.87
C VAL A 168 4.42 0.77 -5.64
N VAL A 169 5.47 1.58 -5.74
CA VAL A 169 6.77 1.22 -6.33
C VAL A 169 7.77 0.88 -5.23
N TYR A 170 8.92 0.35 -5.63
CA TYR A 170 10.05 0.14 -4.73
C TYR A 170 11.35 0.68 -5.30
N PHE A 171 12.02 1.54 -4.54
CA PHE A 171 13.36 2.02 -4.82
C PHE A 171 14.37 1.14 -4.09
N ARG A 172 15.18 0.38 -4.83
CA ARG A 172 16.17 -0.53 -4.27
C ARG A 172 17.51 0.16 -4.08
N ASN A 173 18.10 -0.02 -2.90
CA ASN A 173 19.50 0.32 -2.63
C ASN A 173 20.34 -0.96 -2.59
N PRO A 174 20.98 -1.35 -3.72
CA PRO A 174 21.61 -2.66 -3.82
C PRO A 174 22.93 -2.76 -3.04
N ASP A 175 23.50 -1.63 -2.59
CA ASP A 175 24.78 -1.54 -1.88
C ASP A 175 24.62 -0.86 -0.51
N VAL A 176 23.46 -1.03 0.15
CA VAL A 176 23.19 -0.47 1.49
C VAL A 176 24.29 -0.80 2.50
N SER A 177 24.58 0.14 3.39
CA SER A 177 25.49 -0.08 4.52
C SER A 177 24.91 -1.10 5.51
N PRO A 178 25.69 -2.09 5.99
CA PRO A 178 25.26 -3.03 7.02
C PRO A 178 24.85 -2.36 8.35
N GLU A 179 25.32 -1.14 8.63
CA GLU A 179 25.01 -0.39 9.85
C GLU A 179 23.62 0.27 9.80
N THR A 180 23.09 0.47 8.58
CA THR A 180 21.85 1.21 8.36
C THR A 180 20.90 0.44 7.43
N ARG A 181 20.72 -0.86 7.70
CA ARG A 181 20.00 -1.81 6.83
C ARG A 181 18.57 -1.38 6.44
N TRP A 182 17.92 -0.54 7.24
CA TRP A 182 16.60 0.02 6.91
C TRP A 182 16.61 0.91 5.65
N TRP A 183 17.79 1.38 5.19
CA TRP A 183 17.96 2.05 3.91
C TRP A 183 18.21 1.10 2.73
N GLN A 184 17.85 -0.19 2.85
CA GLN A 184 17.96 -1.17 1.76
C GLN A 184 17.02 -0.86 0.58
N GLY A 185 16.03 -0.02 0.83
CA GLY A 185 15.16 0.53 -0.18
C GLY A 185 14.04 1.33 0.45
N GLU A 186 13.12 1.77 -0.40
CA GLU A 186 11.95 2.53 0.00
C GLU A 186 10.73 2.08 -0.80
N ASN A 187 9.65 1.72 -0.10
CA ASN A 187 8.34 1.54 -0.70
C ASN A 187 7.69 2.91 -0.84
N ALA A 188 7.14 3.24 -2.00
CA ALA A 188 6.55 4.56 -2.21
C ALA A 188 5.28 4.54 -3.05
N VAL A 189 4.28 5.35 -2.67
CA VAL A 189 3.05 5.53 -3.44
C VAL A 189 3.26 6.56 -4.54
N VAL A 190 2.89 6.21 -5.77
CA VAL A 190 2.87 7.13 -6.93
C VAL A 190 1.73 8.12 -6.78
N LEU A 191 2.03 9.42 -6.83
CA LEU A 191 1.04 10.49 -6.76
C LEU A 191 0.62 10.98 -8.15
N GLU A 192 -0.44 11.78 -8.20
CA GLU A 192 -1.01 12.30 -9.44
C GLU A 192 -0.14 13.31 -10.17
N ASP A 193 0.80 13.95 -9.47
CA ASP A 193 1.72 14.95 -10.01
C ASP A 193 3.09 14.38 -10.40
N GLY A 194 3.25 13.05 -10.36
CA GLY A 194 4.49 12.34 -10.68
C GLY A 194 5.50 12.28 -9.53
N ARG A 195 5.18 12.82 -8.35
CA ARG A 195 5.96 12.61 -7.12
C ARG A 195 5.59 11.30 -6.44
N PHE A 196 6.31 11.00 -5.36
CA PHE A 196 6.19 9.77 -4.60
C PHE A 196 6.08 10.08 -3.11
N PHE A 197 5.21 9.37 -2.40
CA PHE A 197 5.20 9.36 -0.94
C PHE A 197 5.95 8.14 -0.41
N GLY A 198 7.08 8.34 0.27
CA GLY A 198 7.78 7.30 1.02
C GLY A 198 7.75 7.59 2.52
N HIS A 199 7.35 6.61 3.34
CA HIS A 199 7.21 6.82 4.80
C HIS A 199 8.56 6.99 5.47
N GLY A 200 8.78 8.16 6.09
CA GLY A 200 10.08 8.56 6.66
C GLY A 200 10.93 9.44 5.73
N ILE A 201 10.63 9.48 4.43
CA ILE A 201 11.24 10.42 3.46
C ILE A 201 10.28 11.59 3.17
N GLY A 202 8.98 11.32 3.14
CA GLY A 202 7.92 12.24 2.78
C GLY A 202 7.61 12.28 1.28
N ILE A 203 6.82 13.27 0.85
CA ILE A 203 6.47 13.46 -0.56
C ILE A 203 7.59 14.16 -1.33
N THR A 204 8.20 13.46 -2.28
CA THR A 204 9.40 13.92 -2.98
C THR A 204 9.54 13.33 -4.39
N SER A 205 10.56 13.72 -5.16
CA SER A 205 10.82 13.17 -6.50
C SER A 205 11.56 11.82 -6.44
N ALA A 206 11.49 11.04 -7.53
CA ALA A 206 12.25 9.79 -7.65
C ALA A 206 13.76 9.99 -7.45
N GLU A 207 14.31 11.08 -7.99
CA GLU A 207 15.72 11.44 -7.88
C GLU A 207 16.10 11.71 -6.42
N GLN A 208 15.25 12.37 -5.66
CA GLN A 208 15.48 12.68 -4.24
C GLN A 208 15.40 11.43 -3.36
N ILE A 209 14.53 10.47 -3.68
CA ILE A 209 14.53 9.15 -3.02
C ILE A 209 15.85 8.41 -3.33
N ILE A 210 16.24 8.34 -4.60
CA ILE A 210 17.49 7.69 -5.03
C ILE A 210 18.70 8.33 -4.37
N GLU A 211 18.76 9.65 -4.29
CA GLU A 211 19.84 10.37 -3.62
C GLU A 211 19.90 10.02 -2.13
N SER A 212 18.75 10.00 -1.45
CA SER A 212 18.65 9.65 -0.04
C SER A 212 19.13 8.23 0.26
N LEU A 213 18.78 7.27 -0.58
CA LEU A 213 19.28 5.90 -0.50
C LEU A 213 20.79 5.83 -0.78
N ASN A 214 21.26 6.57 -1.79
CA ASN A 214 22.68 6.58 -2.19
C ASN A 214 23.62 7.12 -1.10
N ARG A 215 23.14 8.01 -0.22
CA ARG A 215 23.89 8.51 0.95
C ARG A 215 24.15 7.43 2.02
N HIS A 216 23.39 6.34 2.00
CA HIS A 216 23.47 5.24 2.97
C HIS A 216 24.05 3.95 2.37
N ARG A 217 24.86 4.08 1.32
CA ARG A 217 25.61 2.95 0.74
C ARG A 217 26.86 2.64 1.57
N ARG A 218 27.34 1.41 1.46
CA ARG A 218 28.65 1.02 1.99
C ARG A 218 29.77 1.89 1.38
N PRO A 219 30.85 2.17 2.14
CA PRO A 219 31.97 2.98 1.65
C PRO A 219 32.53 2.48 0.31
N GLY A 220 32.82 3.41 -0.60
CA GLY A 220 33.40 3.11 -1.91
C GLY A 220 32.43 2.58 -2.97
N SER A 221 31.14 2.38 -2.65
CA SER A 221 30.16 1.97 -3.66
C SER A 221 29.95 3.04 -4.75
N ARG A 222 29.90 2.57 -6.01
CA ARG A 222 29.53 3.39 -7.19
C ARG A 222 28.20 2.96 -7.81
N ARG A 223 27.56 1.91 -7.29
CA ARG A 223 26.28 1.40 -7.82
C ARG A 223 25.13 2.20 -7.23
N SER A 224 24.39 2.91 -8.08
CA SER A 224 23.26 3.74 -7.64
C SER A 224 22.08 2.86 -7.18
N ALA A 225 21.31 3.39 -6.23
CA ALA A 225 19.92 2.99 -6.04
C ALA A 225 19.08 3.28 -7.31
N PHE A 226 18.00 2.55 -7.48
CA PHE A 226 17.11 2.64 -8.65
C PHE A 226 15.70 2.12 -8.32
N MET A 227 14.69 2.59 -9.04
CA MET A 227 13.34 2.04 -8.95
C MET A 227 13.26 0.71 -9.70
N ILE A 228 12.74 -0.34 -9.06
CA ILE A 228 12.49 -1.61 -9.74
C ILE A 228 11.20 -1.54 -10.56
N ARG A 229 11.04 -2.48 -11.49
CA ARG A 229 9.89 -2.54 -12.41
C ARG A 229 8.65 -3.21 -11.80
N THR A 230 8.76 -3.75 -10.59
CA THR A 230 7.65 -4.44 -9.93
C THR A 230 6.87 -3.42 -9.10
N ILE A 231 5.58 -3.26 -9.42
CA ILE A 231 4.64 -2.45 -8.65
C ILE A 231 3.73 -3.33 -7.81
N THR A 232 3.19 -2.78 -6.72
CA THR A 232 2.16 -3.40 -5.89
C THR A 232 0.88 -2.58 -5.96
N ARG A 233 -0.27 -3.26 -6.05
CA ARG A 233 -1.59 -2.62 -5.96
C ARG A 233 -2.66 -3.59 -5.42
N PRO A 234 -3.72 -3.09 -4.76
CA PRO A 234 -4.86 -3.93 -4.38
C PRO A 234 -5.58 -4.47 -5.61
N HIS A 235 -6.28 -5.60 -5.45
CA HIS A 235 -7.13 -6.14 -6.50
C HIS A 235 -8.47 -5.36 -6.57
N PHE A 236 -8.48 -4.18 -7.18
CA PHE A 236 -9.63 -3.25 -7.24
C PHE A 236 -10.97 -3.93 -7.58
N LYS A 237 -10.95 -4.75 -8.64
CA LYS A 237 -12.11 -5.53 -9.10
C LYS A 237 -12.68 -6.51 -8.08
N TYR A 238 -11.81 -7.10 -7.26
CA TYR A 238 -12.22 -8.02 -6.20
C TYR A 238 -12.90 -7.22 -5.08
N LEU A 239 -12.25 -6.14 -4.64
CA LEU A 239 -12.77 -5.25 -3.58
C LEU A 239 -14.15 -4.67 -3.95
N ALA A 240 -14.34 -4.24 -5.19
CA ALA A 240 -15.64 -3.77 -5.69
C ALA A 240 -16.74 -4.84 -5.57
N ARG A 241 -16.41 -6.10 -5.89
CA ARG A 241 -17.35 -7.22 -5.84
C ARG A 241 -17.68 -7.64 -4.41
N VAL A 242 -16.69 -7.80 -3.54
CA VAL A 242 -16.96 -8.23 -2.15
C VAL A 242 -17.65 -7.15 -1.32
N THR A 243 -17.48 -5.87 -1.70
CA THR A 243 -18.22 -4.77 -1.08
C THR A 243 -19.70 -4.79 -1.48
N SER A 244 -20.01 -5.14 -2.74
CA SER A 244 -21.39 -5.21 -3.24
C SER A 244 -22.13 -6.49 -2.85
N MET A 245 -21.41 -7.54 -2.43
CA MET A 245 -22.00 -8.78 -1.94
C MET A 245 -22.58 -8.62 -0.52
N ARG A 246 -23.75 -9.24 -0.30
CA ARG A 246 -24.47 -9.24 0.99
C ARG A 246 -24.08 -10.39 1.92
N GLU A 247 -23.21 -11.30 1.49
CA GLU A 247 -22.91 -12.52 2.26
C GLU A 247 -21.90 -12.26 3.38
N ASP A 248 -22.31 -12.63 4.60
CA ASP A 248 -21.47 -12.68 5.79
C ASP A 248 -20.61 -13.95 5.76
N ASN A 249 -19.54 -13.96 4.96
CA ASN A 249 -18.55 -15.03 5.10
C ASN A 249 -17.72 -14.82 6.37
N VAL A 250 -18.20 -15.40 7.46
CA VAL A 250 -17.57 -15.33 8.81
C VAL A 250 -16.22 -16.08 8.84
N HIS A 251 -15.98 -17.00 7.91
CA HIS A 251 -14.75 -17.79 7.86
C HIS A 251 -14.00 -17.58 6.55
N LYS A 252 -12.91 -16.80 6.62
CA LYS A 252 -11.94 -16.63 5.53
C LYS A 252 -10.57 -17.13 5.97
N PRO A 253 -9.91 -17.98 5.17
CA PRO A 253 -8.56 -18.44 5.49
C PRO A 253 -7.61 -17.24 5.44
N GLN A 254 -6.93 -16.97 6.54
CA GLN A 254 -5.86 -15.97 6.58
C GLN A 254 -4.54 -16.57 6.14
N ASN A 255 -3.72 -15.76 5.47
CA ASN A 255 -2.34 -16.12 5.20
C ASN A 255 -1.58 -16.24 6.51
N PRO A 256 -0.64 -17.20 6.66
CA PRO A 256 0.26 -17.19 7.80
C PRO A 256 1.06 -15.89 7.83
N VAL A 257 1.32 -15.40 9.04
CA VAL A 257 2.21 -14.27 9.27
C VAL A 257 3.65 -14.77 9.20
N ILE A 258 4.49 -14.12 8.41
CA ILE A 258 5.92 -14.40 8.37
C ILE A 258 6.67 -13.27 9.06
N HIS A 259 7.18 -13.52 10.26
CA HIS A 259 8.06 -12.56 10.94
C HIS A 259 9.49 -12.71 10.43
N HIS A 260 10.06 -11.64 9.89
CA HIS A 260 11.39 -11.64 9.27
C HIS A 260 12.33 -10.54 9.81
N ASP A 261 11.81 -9.58 10.58
CA ASP A 261 12.57 -8.49 11.22
C ASP A 261 13.46 -7.69 10.25
N ASP A 262 13.01 -7.56 9.00
CA ASP A 262 13.74 -6.91 7.91
C ASP A 262 12.92 -5.73 7.39
N PRO A 263 13.20 -4.49 7.84
CA PRO A 263 12.37 -3.32 7.51
C PRO A 263 12.55 -2.90 6.06
N SER A 264 11.54 -2.23 5.51
CA SER A 264 11.62 -1.64 4.17
C SER A 264 11.83 -2.66 3.05
N ILE A 265 11.36 -3.89 3.22
CA ILE A 265 11.37 -4.87 2.13
C ILE A 265 10.26 -4.57 1.10
N PRO A 266 10.46 -4.95 -0.17
CA PRO A 266 9.40 -4.91 -1.16
C PRO A 266 8.41 -6.08 -0.99
N THR A 267 7.21 -5.93 -1.54
CA THR A 267 6.12 -6.93 -1.45
C THR A 267 6.51 -8.30 -2.02
N ASP A 268 7.26 -8.33 -3.13
CA ASP A 268 7.71 -9.56 -3.78
C ASP A 268 8.65 -10.39 -2.88
N LYS A 269 9.49 -9.73 -2.09
CA LYS A 269 10.35 -10.39 -1.08
C LYS A 269 9.51 -11.02 0.04
N TYR A 270 8.45 -10.34 0.51
CA TYR A 270 7.53 -10.92 1.48
C TYR A 270 6.75 -12.11 0.89
N GLN A 271 6.29 -12.00 -0.35
CA GLN A 271 5.64 -13.11 -1.08
C GLN A 271 6.56 -14.33 -1.19
N TYR A 272 7.85 -14.12 -1.48
CA TYR A 272 8.83 -15.19 -1.48
C TYR A 272 8.92 -15.90 -0.11
N PHE A 273 9.00 -15.14 0.99
CA PHE A 273 9.00 -15.74 2.34
C PHE A 273 7.73 -16.56 2.61
N LEU A 274 6.57 -16.07 2.20
CA LEU A 274 5.30 -16.77 2.34
C LEU A 274 5.28 -18.09 1.55
N ILE A 275 5.71 -18.07 0.29
CA ILE A 275 5.77 -19.26 -0.57
C ILE A 275 6.71 -20.30 0.03
N MET A 276 7.91 -19.90 0.44
CA MET A 276 8.88 -20.81 1.05
C MET A 276 8.35 -21.43 2.35
N HIS A 277 7.61 -20.69 3.17
CA HIS A 277 6.97 -21.23 4.36
C HIS A 277 5.89 -22.27 4.03
N LEU A 278 5.09 -22.03 2.98
CA LEU A 278 4.03 -22.96 2.56
C LEU A 278 4.59 -24.25 1.92
N LEU A 279 5.72 -24.19 1.22
CA LEU A 279 6.37 -25.36 0.62
C LEU A 279 7.08 -26.25 1.65
N ASN A 280 7.42 -25.72 2.82
CA ASN A 280 8.14 -26.44 3.89
C ASN A 280 7.20 -27.02 4.97
N LYS A 281 5.88 -27.05 4.71
CA LYS A 281 4.86 -27.68 5.57
C LYS A 281 4.34 -28.95 4.93
#